data_AF-A0A2E3NE00-F1
#
_entry.id   AF-A0A2E3NE00-F1
#
_cell.length_a   1.000
_cell.length_b   1.000
_cell.length_c   1.000
_cell.angle_alpha   90.00
_cell.angle_beta   90.00
_cell.angle_gamma   90.00
#
_symmetry.space_group_name_H-M   'P 1'
#
loop_
_entity.id
_entity.type
_entity.pdbx_description
1 polymer ?
#
loop_
_entity_poly.entity_id
_entity_poly.type
_entity_poly.pdbx_seq_one_letter_code
_entity_poly.pdbx_strand_id
1 'polypeptide(L)'
;MMKIAISVGSAYYNGEDWEDVAKEVHGLWIGGDKKAAAEAVPDEMLLQAYLIGTEDRVRERIRAFRDAGVDVFRLSPQGRTPKERIANLEYQADLIRSETS
;
A
#
# COMPACT_ATOMS: atom_id res chain seq x y z
N MET A 1 8.78 10.67 12.63
CA MET A 1 7.52 10.76 11.86
C MET A 1 7.03 9.33 11.63
N MET A 2 5.85 8.98 12.14
CA MET A 2 5.30 7.63 12.04
C MET A 2 4.75 7.43 10.63
N LYS A 3 5.35 6.54 9.84
CA LYS A 3 4.88 6.19 8.50
C LYS A 3 3.80 5.12 8.66
N ILE A 4 2.57 5.42 8.24
CA ILE A 4 1.48 4.44 8.16
C ILE A 4 1.70 3.70 6.84
N ALA A 5 1.77 2.37 6.89
CA ALA A 5 1.84 1.52 5.71
C ALA A 5 0.83 0.39 5.88
N ILE A 6 -0.26 0.46 5.12
CA ILE A 6 -1.24 -0.62 5.01
C ILE A 6 -1.01 -1.32 3.66
N SER A 7 -0.85 -2.64 3.71
CA SER A 7 -0.60 -3.48 2.54
C SER A 7 -1.92 -3.91 1.92
N VAL A 8 -2.37 -3.21 0.90
CA VAL A 8 -3.54 -3.65 0.11
C VAL A 8 -3.03 -4.64 -0.94
N GLY A 9 -3.18 -5.93 -0.64
CA GLY A 9 -2.86 -7.01 -1.58
C GLY A 9 -4.04 -7.29 -2.52
N SER A 10 -4.43 -6.33 -3.34
CA SER A 10 -5.33 -6.56 -4.49
C SER A 10 -5.45 -5.30 -5.35
N ALA A 11 -4.95 -5.43 -6.58
CA ALA A 11 -5.41 -4.81 -7.81
C ALA A 11 -6.41 -3.64 -7.69
N TYR A 12 -5.91 -2.42 -7.68
CA TYR A 12 -6.57 -1.31 -8.34
C TYR A 12 -5.47 -0.59 -9.08
N TYR A 13 -5.39 -0.80 -10.38
CA TYR A 13 -5.16 0.17 -11.45
C TYR A 13 -5.20 -0.64 -12.74
N ASN A 14 -5.80 -0.06 -13.77
CA ASN A 14 -5.71 -0.58 -15.13
C ASN A 14 -4.21 -0.74 -15.46
N GLY A 15 -3.71 -1.97 -15.58
CA GLY A 15 -2.30 -2.27 -15.79
C GLY A 15 -1.73 -1.74 -17.11
N GLU A 16 -2.56 -1.11 -17.95
CA GLU A 16 -2.19 -0.50 -19.22
C GLU A 16 -1.04 0.52 -19.10
N ASP A 17 -0.94 1.26 -17.99
CA ASP A 17 0.12 2.28 -17.83
C ASP A 17 1.45 1.74 -17.25
N TRP A 18 1.44 0.54 -16.66
CA TRP A 18 2.59 -0.01 -15.93
C TRP A 18 3.18 -1.27 -16.57
N GLU A 19 2.64 -1.75 -17.70
CA GLU A 19 3.03 -3.02 -18.30
C GLU A 19 4.54 -3.12 -18.56
N ASP A 20 5.13 -2.09 -19.18
CA ASP A 20 6.56 -2.08 -19.52
C ASP A 20 7.44 -2.00 -18.27
N VAL A 21 7.09 -1.15 -17.31
CA VAL A 21 7.77 -1.03 -16.01
C VAL A 21 7.70 -2.35 -15.24
N ALA A 22 6.54 -3.01 -15.24
CA ALA A 22 6.35 -4.29 -14.58
C ALA A 22 7.20 -5.39 -15.22
N LYS A 23 7.31 -5.42 -16.56
CA LYS A 23 8.19 -6.34 -17.28
C LYS A 23 9.66 -6.10 -16.94
N GLU A 24 10.09 -4.84 -16.90
CA GLU A 24 11.47 -4.47 -16.56
C GLU A 24 11.83 -4.89 -15.13
N VAL A 25 11.01 -4.48 -14.15
CA VAL A 25 11.20 -4.83 -12.74
C VAL A 25 11.22 -6.36 -12.57
N HIS A 26 10.30 -7.07 -13.22
CA HIS A 26 10.25 -8.52 -13.16
C HIS A 26 11.51 -9.17 -13.75
N GLY A 27 11.98 -8.69 -14.92
CA GLY A 27 13.21 -9.17 -15.56
C GLY A 27 14.45 -9.01 -14.68
N LEU A 28 14.62 -7.84 -14.07
CA LEU A 28 15.70 -7.56 -13.12
C LEU A 28 15.61 -8.47 -11.88
N TRP A 29 14.40 -8.67 -11.36
CA TRP A 29 14.15 -9.52 -10.19
C TRP A 29 14.52 -10.99 -10.44
N ILE A 30 14.01 -11.58 -11.52
CA ILE A 30 14.31 -12.99 -11.85
C ILE A 30 15.76 -13.17 -12.31
N GLY A 31 16.38 -12.12 -12.87
CA GLY A 31 17.80 -12.06 -13.18
C GLY A 31 18.72 -11.96 -11.95
N GLY A 32 18.15 -11.75 -10.76
CA GLY A 32 18.87 -11.73 -9.48
C GLY A 32 19.36 -10.35 -9.04
N ASP A 33 19.24 -9.32 -9.88
CA ASP A 33 19.58 -7.95 -9.51
C ASP A 33 18.40 -7.27 -8.81
N LYS A 34 18.21 -7.67 -7.55
CA LYS A 34 17.12 -7.14 -6.71
C LYS A 34 17.27 -5.65 -6.42
N LYS A 35 18.48 -5.11 -6.48
CA LYS A 35 18.72 -3.68 -6.24
C LYS A 35 18.22 -2.87 -7.43
N ALA A 36 18.64 -3.23 -8.65
CA ALA A 36 18.15 -2.59 -9.86
C ALA A 36 16.63 -2.76 -10.01
N ALA A 37 16.10 -3.94 -9.68
CA ALA A 37 14.65 -4.17 -9.68
C ALA A 37 13.90 -3.20 -8.75
N ALA A 38 14.45 -2.93 -7.56
CA ALA A 38 13.85 -1.98 -6.61
C ALA A 38 13.97 -0.52 -7.09
N GLU A 39 15.11 -0.15 -7.69
CA GLU A 39 15.34 1.19 -8.24
C GLU A 39 14.49 1.48 -9.48
N ALA A 40 14.09 0.45 -10.22
CA ALA A 40 13.22 0.56 -11.39
C ALA A 40 11.73 0.78 -11.05
N VAL A 41 11.31 0.56 -9.79
CA VAL A 41 9.92 0.80 -9.36
C VAL A 41 9.70 2.30 -9.15
N PRO A 42 8.80 2.96 -9.91
CA PRO A 42 8.52 4.38 -9.75
C PRO A 42 7.78 4.66 -8.44
N ASP A 43 8.08 5.80 -7.81
CA ASP A 43 7.40 6.24 -6.58
C ASP A 43 5.88 6.31 -6.76
N GLU A 44 5.41 6.76 -7.93
CA GLU A 44 3.98 6.85 -8.23
C GLU A 44 3.31 5.47 -8.17
N MET A 45 3.97 4.41 -8.67
CA MET A 45 3.48 3.04 -8.58
C MET A 45 3.35 2.58 -7.11
N LEU A 46 4.29 2.95 -6.25
CA LEU A 46 4.22 2.64 -4.82
C LEU A 46 3.08 3.40 -4.12
N LEU A 47 2.93 4.68 -4.44
CA LEU A 47 1.87 5.53 -3.89
C LEU A 47 0.48 5.09 -4.35
N GLN A 48 0.40 4.48 -5.52
CA GLN A 48 -0.79 3.86 -6.08
C GLN A 48 -1.08 2.48 -5.48
N ALA A 49 -0.06 1.65 -5.24
CA ALA A 49 -0.24 0.30 -4.71
C ALA A 49 -0.46 0.24 -3.19
N TYR A 50 0.04 1.23 -2.44
CA TYR A 50 0.04 1.19 -0.98
C TYR A 50 -0.70 2.39 -0.37
N LEU A 51 -1.18 2.24 0.87
CA LEU A 51 -1.64 3.37 1.68
C LEU A 51 -0.46 3.90 2.48
N ILE A 52 0.27 4.85 1.88
CA ILE A 52 1.47 5.48 2.44
C ILE A 52 1.34 6.99 2.30
N GLY A 53 1.71 7.73 3.35
CA GLY A 53 1.77 9.19 3.31
C GLY A 53 1.30 9.81 4.61
N THR A 54 0.77 11.03 4.51
CA THR A 54 0.05 11.72 5.59
C THR A 54 -1.27 11.00 5.88
N GLU A 55 -1.84 11.23 7.06
CA GLU A 55 -3.14 10.66 7.42
C GLU A 55 -4.24 11.11 6.44
N ASP A 56 -4.27 12.39 6.06
CA ASP A 56 -5.25 12.93 5.10
C ASP A 56 -5.20 12.19 3.75
N ARG A 57 -3.99 11.95 3.23
CA ARG A 57 -3.80 11.20 1.99
C ARG A 57 -4.28 9.75 2.11
N VAL A 58 -4.01 9.12 3.26
CA VAL A 58 -4.47 7.76 3.53
C VAL A 58 -6.01 7.73 3.59
N ARG A 59 -6.65 8.71 4.24
CA ARG A 59 -8.11 8.85 4.28
C ARG A 59 -8.72 9.00 2.88
N GLU A 60 -8.17 9.88 2.05
CA GLU A 60 -8.57 10.04 0.65
C GLU A 60 -8.53 8.73 -0.13
N ARG A 61 -7.45 7.95 0.05
CA ARG A 61 -7.29 6.66 -0.63
C ARG A 61 -8.24 5.59 -0.10
N ILE A 62 -8.54 5.57 1.21
CA ILE A 62 -9.55 4.66 1.77
C ILE A 62 -10.93 4.96 1.17
N ARG A 63 -11.29 6.25 1.04
CA ARG A 63 -12.54 6.64 0.37
C ARG A 63 -12.57 6.22 -1.09
N ALA A 64 -11.47 6.42 -1.83
CA ALA A 64 -11.36 5.98 -3.22
C ALA A 64 -11.52 4.45 -3.37
N PHE A 65 -10.94 3.66 -2.46
CA PHE A 65 -11.11 2.21 -2.45
C PHE A 65 -12.56 1.79 -2.16
N ARG A 66 -13.21 2.43 -1.19
CA ARG A 66 -14.64 2.22 -0.91
C ARG A 66 -15.49 2.52 -2.15
N ASP A 67 -15.24 3.66 -2.80
CA ASP A 67 -16.00 4.09 -3.98
C ASP A 67 -15.77 3.15 -5.19
N ALA A 68 -14.61 2.48 -5.23
CA ALA A 68 -14.30 1.43 -6.19
C ALA A 68 -14.86 0.04 -5.83
N GLY A 69 -15.55 -0.10 -4.69
CA GLY A 69 -16.18 -1.35 -4.26
C GLY A 69 -15.28 -2.28 -3.44
N VAL A 70 -14.15 -1.81 -2.92
CA VAL A 70 -13.32 -2.60 -1.98
C VAL A 70 -14.06 -2.79 -0.66
N ASP A 71 -14.21 -4.04 -0.24
CA ASP A 71 -14.85 -4.44 1.03
C ASP A 71 -13.87 -5.10 2.02
N VAL A 72 -12.67 -5.48 1.58
CA VAL A 72 -11.66 -6.15 2.42
C VAL A 72 -10.31 -5.44 2.38
N PHE A 73 -9.82 -5.06 3.55
CA PHE A 73 -8.46 -4.58 3.76
C PHE A 73 -7.60 -5.62 4.49
N ARG A 74 -6.42 -5.91 3.94
CA ARG A 74 -5.40 -6.68 4.66
C ARG A 74 -4.51 -5.72 5.45
N LEU A 75 -4.44 -5.91 6.76
CA LEU A 75 -3.62 -5.08 7.64
C LEU A 75 -2.32 -5.80 7.98
N SER A 76 -1.24 -5.04 8.15
CA SER A 76 0.06 -5.55 8.60
C SER A 76 0.59 -4.61 9.67
N PRO A 77 0.19 -4.82 10.94
CA PRO A 77 0.50 -3.90 12.03
C PRO A 77 2.00 -3.80 12.31
N GLN A 78 2.47 -2.57 12.46
CA GLN A 78 3.87 -2.26 12.71
C GLN A 78 4.10 -1.98 14.20
N GLY A 79 5.28 -2.37 14.70
CA GLY A 79 5.65 -2.19 16.10
C GLY A 79 6.77 -3.14 16.51
N ARG A 80 7.62 -2.68 17.42
CA ARG A 80 8.72 -3.47 18.00
C ARG A 80 8.23 -4.43 19.07
N THR A 81 7.11 -4.11 19.73
CA THR A 81 6.49 -4.97 20.75
C THR A 81 5.10 -5.44 20.35
N PRO A 82 4.59 -6.53 20.95
CA PRO A 82 3.19 -6.95 20.74
C PRO A 82 2.18 -5.84 21.07
N LYS A 83 2.42 -5.09 22.15
CA LYS A 83 1.55 -3.97 22.56
C LYS A 83 1.51 -2.86 21.50
N GLU A 84 2.66 -2.50 20.94
CA GLU A 84 2.73 -1.50 19.87
C GLU A 84 2.01 -1.98 18.60
N ARG A 85 2.16 -3.26 18.24
CA ARG A 85 1.47 -3.84 17.08
C ARG A 85 -0.05 -3.85 17.26
N ILE A 86 -0.54 -4.15 18.46
CA ILE A 86 -1.98 -4.08 18.77
C ILE A 86 -2.48 -2.64 18.67
N ALA A 87 -1.81 -1.68 19.29
CA ALA A 87 -2.19 -0.26 19.21
C ALA A 87 -2.17 0.26 17.77
N ASN A 88 -1.21 -0.20 16.96
CA ASN A 88 -1.15 0.16 15.55
C ASN A 88 -2.28 -0.49 14.73
N LEU A 89 -2.66 -1.72 15.04
CA LEU A 89 -3.82 -2.38 14.42
C LEU A 89 -5.13 -1.65 14.75
N GLU A 90 -5.34 -1.30 16.01
CA GLU A 90 -6.50 -0.53 16.49
C GLU A 90 -6.61 0.79 15.72
N TYR A 91 -5.51 1.55 15.67
CA TYR A 91 -5.46 2.80 14.91
C TYR A 91 -5.80 2.60 13.42
N GLN A 92 -5.23 1.58 12.75
CA GLN A 92 -5.53 1.30 11.35
C GLN A 92 -7.02 0.94 11.14
N ALA A 93 -7.60 0.13 12.03
CA ALA A 93 -8.99 -0.28 11.96
C ALA A 93 -9.95 0.89 12.19
N ASP A 94 -9.66 1.76 13.17
CA ASP A 94 -10.45 2.94 13.47
C ASP A 94 -10.40 3.95 12.31
N LEU A 95 -9.22 4.15 11.72
CA LEU A 95 -9.03 5.00 10.56
C LEU A 95 -9.89 4.53 9.37
N ILE A 96 -9.82 3.25 9.03
CA ILE A 96 -10.62 2.66 7.95
C ILE A 96 -12.11 2.80 8.24
N ARG A 97 -12.55 2.47 9.46
CA ARG A 97 -13.96 2.58 9.87
C ARG A 97 -14.47 4.01 9.72
N SER A 98 -13.68 5.01 10.14
CA SER A 98 -14.07 6.41 10.07
C SER A 98 -14.33 6.93 8.64
N GLU A 99 -13.78 6.26 7.63
CA GLU A 99 -13.92 6.62 6.22
C GLU A 99 -14.86 5.69 5.44
N THR A 100 -15.33 4.61 6.05
CA THR A 100 -16.18 3.59 5.38
C THR A 100 -17.53 3.39 6.05
N SER A 101 -17.83 4.16 7.11
CA SER A 101 -19.14 4.21 7.79
C SER A 101 -20.15 5.07 7.03
#